data_AF-A0ABD1BPY4-F1
#
_entry.id   AF-A0ABD1BPY4-F1
#
_cell.length_a   1.000
_cell.length_b   1.000
_cell.length_c   1.000
_cell.angle_alpha   90.00
_cell.angle_beta   90.00
_cell.angle_gamma   90.00
#
_symmetry.space_group_name_H-M   'P 1'
#
loop_
_entity.id
_entity.type
_entity.pdbx_description
1 polymer ?
#
loop_
_entity_poly.entity_id
_entity_poly.type
_entity_poly.pdbx_seq_one_letter_code
_entity_poly.pdbx_strand_id
1 'polypeptide(L)'
;MGLSDDSSSGINGMEVLLNLLSVKNCEWATSPRILPVLEPILMRLCARYLLQEKKRSKALDSVANFHLQNGVMVERINWMVDRSEKGIHQSGGIMVNYVYRLDNIEDYAQSYFESGKIHASPGIHSRL
;
A
#
# COMPACT_ATOMS: atom_id res chain seq x y z
N MET A 1 -26.90 -40.96 -18.87
CA MET A 1 -25.45 -41.11 -18.69
C MET A 1 -24.91 -39.71 -18.45
N GLY A 2 -24.65 -39.37 -17.20
CA GLY A 2 -24.08 -38.06 -16.85
C GLY A 2 -22.63 -38.00 -17.28
N LEU A 3 -22.25 -36.91 -17.93
CA LEU A 3 -20.87 -36.45 -17.96
C LEU A 3 -20.86 -35.09 -17.28
N SER A 4 -20.31 -35.12 -16.09
CA SER A 4 -19.80 -34.02 -15.30
C SER A 4 -19.06 -33.00 -16.16
N ASP A 5 -19.49 -31.74 -16.09
CA ASP A 5 -18.55 -30.64 -16.15
C ASP A 5 -18.39 -30.11 -14.72
N ASP A 6 -17.24 -30.45 -14.16
CA ASP A 6 -16.75 -30.10 -12.84
C ASP A 6 -16.45 -28.59 -12.83
N SER A 7 -17.45 -27.76 -12.46
CA SER A 7 -17.23 -26.34 -12.24
C SER A 7 -16.46 -26.11 -10.95
N SER A 8 -15.16 -26.42 -10.99
CA SER A 8 -14.18 -25.95 -10.02
C SER A 8 -13.95 -24.45 -10.22
N SER A 9 -14.98 -23.62 -9.99
CA SER A 9 -14.79 -22.18 -9.76
C SER A 9 -14.20 -22.02 -8.36
N GLY A 10 -12.95 -22.46 -8.21
CA GLY A 10 -12.18 -22.27 -7.00
C GLY A 10 -12.11 -20.78 -6.71
N ILE A 11 -12.55 -20.39 -5.51
CA ILE A 11 -12.59 -19.00 -5.08
C ILE A 11 -11.18 -18.41 -5.26
N ASN A 12 -11.04 -17.40 -6.12
CA ASN A 12 -9.76 -16.77 -6.38
C ASN A 12 -9.28 -16.04 -5.11
N GLY A 13 -8.03 -16.23 -4.70
CA GLY A 13 -7.48 -15.57 -3.51
C GLY A 13 -7.58 -14.03 -3.54
N MET A 14 -7.54 -13.42 -4.74
CA MET A 14 -7.79 -11.98 -4.90
C MET A 14 -9.23 -11.60 -4.60
N GLU A 15 -10.20 -12.41 -5.02
CA GLU A 15 -11.63 -12.19 -4.73
C GLU A 15 -11.92 -12.37 -3.24
N VAL A 16 -11.31 -13.37 -2.59
CA VAL A 16 -11.38 -13.53 -1.13
C VAL A 16 -10.88 -12.27 -0.42
N LEU A 17 -9.69 -11.80 -0.80
CA LEU A 17 -9.08 -10.62 -0.19
C LEU A 17 -9.93 -9.37 -0.44
N LEU A 18 -10.40 -9.16 -1.66
CA LEU A 18 -11.24 -8.02 -2.01
C LEU A 18 -12.55 -8.02 -1.21
N ASN A 19 -13.23 -9.17 -1.15
CA ASN A 19 -14.47 -9.32 -0.39
C ASN A 19 -14.25 -9.08 1.10
N LEU A 20 -13.17 -9.61 1.66
CA LEU A 20 -12.79 -9.42 3.07
C LEU A 20 -12.55 -7.95 3.41
N LEU A 21 -11.85 -7.22 2.53
CA LEU A 21 -11.54 -5.80 2.75
C LEU A 21 -12.73 -4.87 2.48
N SER A 22 -13.75 -5.33 1.73
CA SER A 22 -14.91 -4.53 1.34
C SER A 22 -16.09 -4.63 2.31
N VAL A 23 -15.96 -5.37 3.42
CA VAL A 23 -17.03 -5.48 4.42
C VAL A 23 -17.25 -4.13 5.11
N LYS A 24 -18.47 -3.59 5.01
CA LYS A 24 -18.82 -2.23 5.43
C LYS A 24 -18.50 -1.88 6.89
N ASN A 25 -18.57 -2.85 7.79
CA ASN A 25 -18.33 -2.64 9.21
C ASN A 25 -16.84 -2.76 9.60
N CYS A 26 -15.95 -3.05 8.63
CA CYS A 26 -14.52 -3.20 8.87
C CYS A 26 -14.17 -4.21 9.98
N GLU A 27 -15.02 -5.22 10.25
CA GLU A 27 -14.83 -6.21 11.32
C GLU A 27 -13.50 -6.99 11.20
N TRP A 28 -12.98 -7.12 9.98
CA TRP A 28 -11.67 -7.73 9.76
C TRP A 28 -10.55 -6.99 10.51
N ALA A 29 -10.68 -5.66 10.69
CA ALA A 29 -9.66 -4.79 11.27
C ALA A 29 -9.54 -4.91 12.80
N THR A 30 -10.44 -5.64 13.45
CA THR A 30 -10.39 -5.91 14.91
C THR A 30 -10.16 -7.39 15.21
N SER A 31 -10.17 -8.26 14.20
CA SER A 31 -10.05 -9.70 14.38
C SER A 31 -8.60 -10.14 14.66
N PRO A 32 -8.30 -10.72 15.84
CA PRO A 32 -6.96 -11.17 16.18
C PRO A 32 -6.48 -12.36 15.32
N ARG A 33 -7.40 -13.02 14.62
CA ARG A 33 -7.08 -14.13 13.70
C ARG A 33 -6.74 -13.64 12.29
N ILE A 34 -7.36 -12.54 11.86
CA ILE A 34 -7.25 -12.05 10.48
C ILE A 34 -6.10 -11.06 10.33
N LEU A 35 -5.88 -10.18 11.32
CA LEU A 35 -4.83 -9.15 11.24
C LEU A 35 -3.42 -9.73 10.97
N PRO A 36 -2.95 -10.80 11.64
CA PRO A 36 -1.61 -11.35 11.38
C PRO A 36 -1.45 -11.94 9.99
N VAL A 37 -2.56 -12.39 9.37
CA VAL A 37 -2.57 -12.93 8.00
C VAL A 37 -2.52 -11.78 6.99
N LEU A 38 -3.29 -10.72 7.23
CA LEU A 38 -3.37 -9.58 6.33
C LEU A 38 -2.14 -8.68 6.38
N GLU A 39 -1.50 -8.51 7.55
CA GLU A 39 -0.36 -7.61 7.73
C GLU A 39 0.73 -7.80 6.66
N PRO A 40 1.35 -8.99 6.48
CA PRO A 40 2.41 -9.14 5.48
C PRO A 40 1.92 -8.88 4.05
N ILE A 41 0.66 -9.23 3.73
CA ILE A 41 0.06 -9.05 2.40
C ILE A 41 -0.14 -7.56 2.12
N LEU A 42 -0.82 -6.85 3.02
CA LEU A 42 -1.15 -5.44 2.85
C LEU A 42 0.11 -4.56 2.93
N MET A 43 1.08 -4.91 3.76
CA MET A 43 2.35 -4.18 3.83
C MET A 43 3.16 -4.29 2.53
N ARG A 44 3.16 -5.47 1.87
CA ARG A 44 3.77 -5.67 0.54
C ARG A 44 3.02 -4.92 -0.55
N LEU A 45 1.68 -5.00 -0.55
CA LEU A 45 0.85 -4.27 -1.51
C LEU A 45 0.99 -2.75 -1.35
N CYS A 46 1.08 -2.24 -0.11
CA CYS A 46 1.33 -0.83 0.17
C CYS A 46 2.70 -0.38 -0.36
N ALA A 47 3.77 -1.16 -0.13
CA ALA A 47 5.09 -0.85 -0.68
C ALA A 47 5.08 -0.78 -2.21
N ARG A 48 4.40 -1.74 -2.87
CA ARG A 48 4.20 -1.70 -4.32
C ARG A 48 3.40 -0.46 -4.75
N TYR A 49 2.29 -0.18 -4.09
CA TYR A 49 1.42 0.96 -4.39
C TYR A 49 2.17 2.30 -4.32
N LEU A 50 3.00 2.48 -3.29
CA LEU A 50 3.78 3.71 -3.11
C LEU A 50 4.93 3.83 -4.12
N LEU A 51 5.65 2.75 -4.40
CA LEU A 51 6.89 2.81 -5.19
C LEU A 51 6.68 2.60 -6.70
N GLN A 52 5.77 1.71 -7.09
CA GLN A 52 5.64 1.19 -8.45
C GLN A 52 4.39 1.67 -9.16
N GLU A 53 3.27 1.86 -8.47
CA GLU A 53 2.02 2.28 -9.11
C GLU A 53 2.05 3.78 -9.44
N LYS A 54 1.74 4.13 -10.70
CA LYS A 54 1.89 5.49 -11.22
C LYS A 54 0.65 5.99 -11.94
N LYS A 55 0.43 7.31 -11.89
CA LYS A 55 -0.50 8.06 -12.74
C LYS A 55 0.26 9.17 -13.45
N ARG A 56 0.28 9.15 -14.80
CA ARG A 56 1.05 10.11 -15.61
C ARG A 56 2.52 10.22 -15.16
N SER A 57 3.16 9.07 -14.96
CA SER A 57 4.55 8.94 -14.50
C SER A 57 4.86 9.47 -13.09
N LYS A 58 3.85 9.84 -12.30
CA LYS A 58 3.97 10.27 -10.89
C LYS A 58 3.34 9.25 -9.96
N ALA A 59 3.67 9.30 -8.67
CA ALA A 59 3.06 8.43 -7.65
C ALA A 59 1.53 8.45 -7.77
N LEU A 60 0.91 7.27 -7.70
CA LEU A 60 -0.55 7.14 -7.78
C LEU A 60 -1.25 7.78 -6.57
N ASP A 61 -0.66 7.65 -5.39
CA ASP A 61 -1.14 8.28 -4.15
C ASP A 61 -0.90 9.79 -4.17
N SER A 62 -1.95 10.56 -3.86
CA SER A 62 -1.87 12.03 -3.91
C SER A 62 -1.00 12.61 -2.78
N VAL A 63 -1.01 11.98 -1.60
CA VAL A 63 -0.22 12.42 -0.44
C VAL A 63 1.27 12.12 -0.67
N ALA A 64 1.59 10.91 -1.14
CA ALA A 64 2.94 10.55 -1.58
C ALA A 64 3.42 11.52 -2.66
N ASN A 65 2.60 11.77 -3.69
CA ASN A 65 2.96 12.69 -4.76
C ASN A 65 3.27 14.11 -4.24
N PHE A 66 2.46 14.66 -3.33
CA PHE A 66 2.73 15.95 -2.69
C PHE A 66 4.08 15.94 -1.96
N HIS A 67 4.31 14.94 -1.12
CA HIS A 67 5.54 14.79 -0.36
C HIS A 67 6.77 14.67 -1.26
N LEU A 68 6.72 13.80 -2.27
CA LEU A 68 7.82 13.54 -3.20
C LEU A 68 8.18 14.77 -4.06
N GLN A 69 7.19 15.60 -4.43
CA GLN A 69 7.45 16.88 -5.09
C GLN A 69 8.26 17.84 -4.21
N ASN A 70 8.17 17.71 -2.89
CA ASN A 70 8.94 18.50 -1.93
C ASN A 70 10.29 17.84 -1.57
N GLY A 71 10.72 16.78 -2.26
CA GLY A 71 12.06 16.20 -2.06
C GLY A 71 12.21 15.31 -0.83
N VAL A 72 11.11 14.77 -0.30
CA VAL A 72 11.19 13.74 0.76
C VAL A 72 11.39 12.35 0.19
N MET A 73 11.84 11.43 1.03
CA MET A 73 11.84 10.01 0.73
C MET A 73 10.79 9.25 1.56
N VAL A 74 10.38 8.09 1.08
CA VAL A 74 9.48 7.17 1.82
C VAL A 74 10.30 6.42 2.87
N GLU A 75 10.07 6.70 4.16
CA GLU A 75 10.88 6.12 5.24
C GLU A 75 10.32 4.80 5.74
N ARG A 76 9.05 4.78 6.18
CA ARG A 76 8.48 3.62 6.86
C ARG A 76 6.98 3.50 6.58
N ILE A 77 6.53 2.29 6.30
CA ILE A 77 5.10 1.93 6.31
C ILE A 77 4.79 1.42 7.73
N ASN A 78 3.72 1.91 8.32
CA ASN A 78 3.30 1.59 9.68
C ASN A 78 1.95 0.91 9.65
N TRP A 79 1.90 -0.30 10.20
CA TRP A 79 0.71 -1.12 10.27
C TRP A 79 -0.23 -0.66 11.39
N MET A 80 -1.53 -0.54 11.08
CA MET A 80 -2.61 -0.30 12.04
C MET A 80 -2.38 0.88 13.01
N VAL A 81 -1.87 2.00 12.49
CA VAL A 81 -1.66 3.25 13.23
C VAL A 81 -2.96 4.03 13.36
N ASP A 82 -3.70 4.19 12.26
CA ASP A 82 -5.02 4.83 12.29
C ASP A 82 -6.12 3.78 12.28
N ARG A 83 -6.59 3.41 13.47
CA ARG A 83 -7.66 2.41 13.65
C ARG A 83 -9.06 3.01 13.62
N SER A 84 -9.18 4.30 13.30
CA SER A 84 -10.50 4.90 13.11
C SER A 84 -11.19 4.27 11.90
N GLU A 85 -12.53 4.29 11.89
CA GLU A 85 -13.30 3.81 10.74
C GLU A 85 -12.86 4.51 9.44
N LYS A 86 -12.53 5.80 9.50
CA LYS A 86 -11.97 6.54 8.38
C LYS A 86 -10.61 5.99 7.93
N GLY A 87 -9.68 5.76 8.86
CA GLY A 87 -8.35 5.22 8.57
C GLY A 87 -8.40 3.84 7.92
N ILE A 88 -9.29 2.96 8.41
CA ILE A 88 -9.50 1.64 7.81
C ILE A 88 -10.05 1.76 6.39
N HIS A 89 -11.08 2.58 6.16
CA HIS A 89 -11.66 2.77 4.83
C HIS A 89 -10.70 3.43 3.83
N GLN A 90 -9.82 4.34 4.28
CA GLN A 90 -8.91 5.07 3.40
C GLN A 90 -7.68 4.25 3.00
N SER A 91 -7.09 3.49 3.94
CA SER A 91 -5.79 2.84 3.72
C SER A 91 -5.60 1.51 4.48
N GLY A 92 -6.68 0.92 5.01
CA GLY A 92 -6.56 -0.26 5.87
C GLY A 92 -5.85 0.04 7.19
N GLY A 93 -5.89 1.29 7.67
CA GLY A 93 -5.21 1.75 8.87
C GLY A 93 -3.69 1.90 8.75
N ILE A 94 -3.18 1.79 7.52
CA ILE A 94 -1.76 1.98 7.22
C ILE A 94 -1.45 3.48 7.14
N MET A 95 -0.38 3.88 7.81
CA MET A 95 0.19 5.23 7.70
C MET A 95 1.65 5.18 7.27
N VAL A 96 2.10 6.22 6.57
CA VAL A 96 3.45 6.28 6.01
C VAL A 96 4.22 7.43 6.65
N ASN A 97 5.46 7.17 7.06
CA ASN A 97 6.40 8.22 7.41
C ASN A 97 7.18 8.64 6.16
N TYR A 98 7.17 9.95 5.89
CA TYR A 98 8.02 10.60 4.92
C TYR A 98 9.10 11.39 5.66
N VAL A 99 10.32 11.40 5.15
CA VAL A 99 11.44 12.10 5.82
C VAL A 99 12.19 12.98 4.84
N TYR A 100 12.50 14.19 5.29
CA TYR A 100 13.46 15.07 4.63
C TYR A 100 14.87 14.61 4.97
N ARG A 101 15.64 14.22 3.96
CA ARG A 101 17.10 14.11 4.07
C ARG A 101 17.65 15.46 3.65
N LEU A 102 18.08 16.28 4.62
CA LEU A 102 18.44 17.69 4.40
C LEU A 102 19.45 17.86 3.26
N ASP A 103 20.42 16.96 3.17
CA ASP A 103 21.47 16.99 2.15
C ASP A 103 21.01 16.57 0.75
N ASN A 104 19.77 16.09 0.59
CA ASN A 104 19.27 15.50 -0.67
C ASN A 104 17.92 16.05 -1.14
N ILE A 105 17.36 17.06 -0.47
CA ILE A 105 16.01 17.57 -0.77
C ILE A 105 15.88 17.94 -2.26
N GLU A 106 16.83 18.74 -2.77
CA GLU A 106 16.82 19.21 -4.15
C GLU A 106 17.00 18.06 -5.15
N ASP A 107 17.97 17.18 -4.92
CA ASP A 107 18.21 16.00 -5.77
C ASP A 107 16.99 15.06 -5.83
N TYR A 108 16.32 14.86 -4.69
CA TYR A 108 15.14 14.00 -4.62
C TYR A 108 13.96 14.64 -5.34
N ALA A 109 13.72 15.93 -5.14
CA ALA A 109 12.66 16.67 -5.83
C ALA A 109 12.91 16.67 -7.36
N GLN A 110 14.14 16.94 -7.79
CA GLN A 110 14.52 16.98 -9.19
C GLN A 110 14.36 15.61 -9.86
N SER A 111 14.92 14.56 -9.26
CA SER A 111 14.80 13.20 -9.81
C SER A 111 13.34 12.71 -9.88
N TYR A 112 12.51 13.08 -8.90
CA TYR A 112 11.07 12.83 -8.95
C TYR A 112 10.39 13.64 -10.05
N PHE A 113 10.74 14.92 -10.23
CA PHE A 113 10.18 15.79 -11.27
C PHE A 113 10.51 15.29 -12.68
N GLU A 114 11.76 14.93 -12.95
CA GLU A 114 12.22 14.52 -14.29
C GLU A 114 11.73 13.12 -14.68
N SER A 115 11.86 12.15 -13.78
CA SER A 115 11.71 10.73 -14.11
C SER A 115 10.64 10.00 -13.30
N GLY A 116 10.08 10.63 -12.27
CA GLY A 116 9.16 9.98 -11.34
C GLY A 116 9.85 8.99 -10.39
N LYS A 117 11.19 9.06 -10.28
CA LYS A 117 11.99 8.26 -9.35
C LYS A 117 11.58 8.54 -7.91
N ILE A 118 11.30 7.48 -7.17
CA ILE A 118 10.94 7.55 -5.75
C ILE A 118 12.11 7.00 -4.95
N HIS A 119 12.62 7.80 -4.02
CA HIS A 119 13.60 7.38 -3.03
C HIS A 119 12.88 6.80 -1.81
N ALA A 120 13.37 5.68 -1.31
CA ALA A 120 12.78 4.99 -0.17
C ALA A 120 13.87 4.34 0.69
N SER A 121 13.57 4.13 1.97
CA SER A 121 14.48 3.43 2.87
C SER A 121 14.63 1.94 2.47
N PRO A 122 15.75 1.28 2.85
CA PRO A 122 15.93 -0.15 2.59
C PRO A 122 14.80 -1.03 3.14
N GLY A 123 14.20 -0.64 4.27
CA GLY A 123 13.09 -1.37 4.89
C GLY A 123 11.77 -1.31 4.12
N ILE A 124 11.63 -0.40 3.16
CA ILE A 124 10.53 -0.40 2.19
C ILE A 124 10.86 -1.35 1.03
N HIS A 125 12.08 -1.29 0.50
CA HIS A 125 12.52 -2.14 -0.60
C HIS A 125 12.48 -3.63 -0.25
N SER A 126 12.79 -4.00 1.00
CA SER A 126 12.69 -5.39 1.47
C SER A 126 11.27 -5.94 1.50
N ARG A 127 10.24 -5.10 1.28
CA ARG A 127 8.83 -5.51 1.22
C ARG A 127 8.34 -5.77 -0.20
N LEU A 128 9.13 -5.45 -1.23
CA LEU A 128 8.87 -5.81 -2.63
C LEU A 128 9.20 -7.27 -2.93
#